data_AF-A0AAD4VQ36-F1
#
_entry.id   AF-A0AAD4VQ36-F1
#
_cell.length_a   1.000
_cell.length_b   1.000
_cell.length_c   1.000
_cell.angle_alpha   90.00
_cell.angle_beta   90.00
_cell.angle_gamma   90.00
#
_symmetry.space_group_name_H-M   'P 1'
#
loop_
_entity.id
_entity.type
_entity.pdbx_description
1 polymer ?
#
loop_
_entity_poly.entity_id
_entity_poly.type
_entity_poly.pdbx_seq_one_letter_code
_entity_poly.pdbx_strand_id
1 'polypeptide(L)' 'MDWREKGAVTPIKDHGKCGCCWAFSAVATTKGVNKLKTRNLISLSEQELVDYDTIGKDHGCEGGLMDDAFQFIQRNKG' A
#
# COMPACT_ATOMS: atom_id res chain seq x y z
N MET A 1 -18.60 4.06 -12.50
CA MET A 1 -17.27 4.70 -12.39
C MET A 1 -16.24 3.60 -12.28
N ASP A 2 -15.26 3.53 -13.18
CA ASP A 2 -14.16 2.54 -13.13
C ASP A 2 -12.80 3.25 -13.03
N TRP A 3 -12.06 3.01 -11.96
CA TRP A 3 -10.74 3.61 -11.75
C TRP A 3 -9.63 2.94 -12.57
N ARG A 4 -9.86 1.71 -13.05
CA ARG A 4 -8.93 0.97 -13.91
C ARG A 4 -8.81 1.67 -15.26
N GLU A 5 -9.93 2.12 -15.81
CA GLU A 5 -9.98 2.90 -17.06
C GLU A 5 -9.23 4.24 -16.96
N LYS A 6 -9.02 4.75 -15.73
CA LYS A 6 -8.24 5.96 -15.46
C LYS A 6 -6.75 5.67 -15.18
N GLY A 7 -6.34 4.39 -15.26
CA GLY A 7 -4.97 3.95 -14.99
C GLY A 7 -4.56 4.05 -13.52
N ALA A 8 -5.51 4.24 -12.60
CA ALA A 8 -5.27 4.41 -11.16
C ALA A 8 -5.19 3.09 -10.38
N VAL A 9 -5.36 1.96 -11.05
CA VAL A 9 -5.31 0.63 -10.44
C VAL A 9 -4.18 -0.15 -11.12
N THR A 10 -3.25 -0.67 -10.34
CA THR A 10 -2.16 -1.51 -10.83
C THR A 10 -2.66 -2.93 -11.14
N PRO A 11 -1.90 -3.74 -11.89
CA PRO A 11 -2.19 -5.16 -12.05
C PRO A 11 -2.36 -5.87 -10.70
N ILE A 12 -3.11 -6.97 -10.74
CA ILE A 12 -3.35 -7.83 -9.57
C ILE A 12 -2.01 -8.36 -9.06
N LYS A 13 -1.89 -8.44 -7.73
CA LYS A 13 -0.75 -9.04 -7.02
C LYS A 13 -1.24 -10.16 -6.10
N ASP A 14 -0.32 -10.98 -5.61
CA ASP A 14 -0.57 -12.08 -4.69
C ASP A 14 0.28 -11.92 -3.41
N HIS A 15 -0.38 -12.02 -2.26
CA HIS A 15 0.25 -11.92 -0.93
C HIS A 15 0.61 -13.30 -0.35
N GLY A 16 0.32 -14.38 -1.07
CA GLY A 16 0.62 -15.76 -0.69
C GLY A 16 -0.03 -16.15 0.64
N LYS A 17 0.74 -16.81 1.50
CA LYS A 17 0.28 -17.28 2.82
C LYS A 17 0.53 -16.27 3.96
N CYS A 18 0.89 -15.03 3.63
CA CYS A 18 1.19 -13.98 4.59
C CYS A 18 -0.08 -13.14 4.83
N GLY A 19 -0.39 -12.82 6.10
CA GLY A 19 -1.49 -11.95 6.51
C GLY A 19 -1.23 -10.46 6.27
N CYS A 20 -0.58 -10.10 5.16
CA CYS A 20 -0.19 -8.74 4.82
C CYS A 20 -1.18 -8.01 3.89
N CYS A 21 -2.45 -8.40 3.88
CA CYS A 21 -3.48 -7.76 3.05
C CYS A 21 -3.61 -6.25 3.32
N TRP A 22 -3.33 -5.82 4.56
CA TRP A 22 -3.27 -4.42 4.98
C TRP A 22 -2.22 -3.63 4.17
N ALA A 23 -1.02 -4.17 3.98
CA ALA A 23 0.06 -3.54 3.22
C ALA A 23 -0.31 -3.39 1.73
N PHE A 24 -0.93 -4.42 1.14
CA PHE A 24 -1.41 -4.38 -0.24
C PHE A 24 -2.50 -3.33 -0.44
N SER A 25 -3.44 -3.25 0.50
CA SER A 25 -4.52 -2.26 0.48
C SER A 25 -3.97 -0.84 0.59
N ALA A 26 -3.02 -0.59 1.49
CA ALA A 26 -2.40 0.71 1.66
C ALA A 26 -1.62 1.13 0.41
N VAL A 27 -0.73 0.27 -0.11
CA VAL A 27 0.08 0.57 -1.30
C VAL A 27 -0.79 0.83 -2.53
N ALA A 28 -1.80 0.00 -2.79
CA ALA A 28 -2.69 0.17 -3.93
C ALA A 28 -3.46 1.51 -3.85
N THR A 29 -3.94 1.86 -2.66
CA THR A 29 -4.66 3.12 -2.42
C THR A 29 -3.75 4.33 -2.66
N THR A 30 -2.54 4.34 -2.09
CA THR A 30 -1.60 5.45 -2.25
C THR A 30 -1.17 5.63 -3.71
N LYS A 31 -0.87 4.52 -4.41
CA LYS A 31 -0.56 4.55 -5.85
C LYS A 31 -1.71 5.13 -6.67
N GLY A 32 -2.95 4.72 -6.39
CA GLY A 32 -4.12 5.18 -7.11
C GLY A 32 -4.39 6.67 -6.91
N VAL A 33 -4.38 7.14 -5.66
CA VAL A 33 -4.56 8.57 -5.35
C VAL A 33 -3.44 9.41 -5.98
N ASN A 34 -2.19 8.95 -5.89
CA ASN A 34 -1.07 9.66 -6.49
C ASN A 34 -1.19 9.73 -8.02
N LYS A 35 -1.60 8.64 -8.67
CA LYS A 35 -1.84 8.61 -10.12
C LYS A 35 -2.92 9.59 -10.55
N LEU A 36 -3.99 9.71 -9.78
CA LEU A 36 -5.06 10.66 -10.06
C LEU A 36 -4.61 12.11 -9.88
N LYS A 37 -3.80 12.39 -8.86
CA LYS A 37 -3.33 13.74 -8.53
C LYS A 37 -2.20 14.23 -9.44
N THR A 38 -1.22 13.37 -9.71
CA THR A 38 0.05 13.76 -10.36
C THR A 38 0.19 13.21 -11.77
N ARG A 39 -0.71 12.32 -12.20
CA ARG A 39 -0.59 11.50 -13.42
C ARG A 39 0.58 10.50 -13.42
N ASN A 40 1.34 10.43 -12.33
CA ASN A 40 2.48 9.52 -12.16
C ASN A 40 2.14 8.35 -11.25
N LEU A 41 2.63 7.16 -11.61
CA LEU A 41 2.55 6.00 -10.73
C LEU A 41 3.82 5.97 -9.88
N ILE A 42 3.68 6.09 -8.56
CA ILE A 42 4.81 5.99 -7.64
C ILE A 42 5.19 4.52 -7.42
N SER A 43 6.48 4.28 -7.21
CA SER A 43 6.97 2.97 -6.81
C SER A 43 6.87 2.86 -5.29
N LEU A 44 6.04 1.93 -4.82
CA LEU A 44 5.93 1.54 -3.41
C LEU A 44 5.98 0.03 -3.31
N SER A 45 6.51 -0.46 -2.20
CA SER A 45 6.70 -1.88 -1.91
C SER A 45 5.82 -2.31 -0.74
N GLU A 46 4.96 -3.31 -0.97
CA GLU A 46 4.23 -3.95 0.12
C GLU A 46 5.18 -4.65 1.09
N GLN A 47 6.31 -5.16 0.60
CA GLN A 47 7.33 -5.81 1.43
C GLN A 47 8.02 -4.83 2.38
N GLU A 48 8.21 -3.57 1.95
CA GLU A 48 8.80 -2.54 2.81
C GLU A 48 7.90 -2.24 4.02
N LEU A 49 6.58 -2.21 3.81
CA LEU A 49 5.63 -2.10 4.93
C LEU A 49 5.69 -3.33 5.83
N VAL A 50 5.69 -4.54 5.25
CA VAL A 50 5.75 -5.79 6.02
C VAL A 50 7.01 -5.91 6.87
N ASP A 51 8.15 -5.43 6.38
CA ASP A 51 9.44 -5.55 7.04
C ASP A 51 9.71 -4.44 8.08
N TYR A 52 9.25 -3.21 7.79
CA TYR A 52 9.68 -2.03 8.54
C TYR A 52 8.55 -1.30 9.27
N ASP A 53 7.30 -1.46 8.85
CA ASP A 53 6.17 -0.88 9.57
C ASP A 53 5.78 -1.80 10.72
N THR A 54 6.50 -1.64 11.84
CA THR A 54 6.40 -2.47 13.04
C THR A 54 5.86 -1.68 14.24
N ILE A 55 5.38 -0.45 14.00
CA ILE A 55 4.87 0.44 15.02
C ILE A 55 3.36 0.32 15.07
N GLY A 56 2.78 0.29 16.28
CA GLY A 56 1.32 0.26 16.43
C GLY A 56 0.76 -1.14 16.30
N LYS A 57 -0.16 -1.35 15.35
CA LYS A 57 -0.87 -2.63 15.15
C LYS A 57 -0.27 -3.51 14.07
N ASP A 58 0.78 -3.05 13.40
CA ASP A 58 1.37 -3.74 12.27
C ASP A 58 2.41 -4.78 12.74
N HIS A 59 2.17 -6.02 12.36
CA HIS A 59 2.93 -7.20 12.77
C HIS A 59 3.28 -8.07 11.55
N GLY A 60 3.66 -7.43 10.44
CA GLY A 60 4.06 -8.10 9.20
C GLY A 60 3.00 -9.08 8.69
N CYS A 61 3.33 -10.37 8.68
CA CYS A 61 2.42 -11.44 8.24
C CYS A 61 1.34 -11.82 9.26
N GLU A 62 1.38 -11.33 10.49
CA GLU A 62 0.37 -11.61 11.52
C GLU A 62 -0.82 -10.64 11.48
N GLY A 63 -0.76 -9.63 10.61
CA GLY A 63 -1.80 -8.63 10.42
C GLY A 63 -1.30 -7.21 10.62
N GLY A 64 -2.21 -6.26 10.38
CA GLY A 64 -1.93 -4.84 10.44
C GLY A 64 -3.14 -4.01 10.00
N LEU A 65 -3.01 -2.68 10.07
CA LEU A 65 -4.02 -1.71 9.71
C LEU A 65 -3.51 -0.76 8.64
N MET A 66 -4.34 -0.48 7.63
CA MET A 66 -3.99 0.45 6.56
C MET A 66 -3.69 1.86 7.06
N ASP A 67 -4.33 2.28 8.16
CA ASP A 67 -4.13 3.61 8.73
C ASP A 67 -2.71 3.78 9.30
N ASP A 68 -2.15 2.74 9.92
CA ASP A 68 -0.77 2.74 10.42
C ASP A 68 0.22 2.76 9.22
N ALA A 69 -0.04 1.93 8.21
CA ALA A 69 0.67 1.95 6.92
C ALA A 69 0.67 3.31 6.23
N PHE A 70 -0.47 4.02 6.20
CA PHE A 70 -0.53 5.37 5.62
C PHE A 70 0.30 6.37 6.42
N GLN A 71 0.38 6.22 7.74
CA GLN A 71 1.26 7.07 8.55
C GLN A 71 2.73 6.76 8.30
N PHE A 72 3.09 5.47 8.17
CA PHE A 72 4.45 5.06 7.83
C PHE A 72 4.91 5.65 6.49
N ILE A 73 4.09 5.50 5.44
CA ILE A 73 4.32 6.10 4.11
C ILE A 73 4.56 7.61 4.21
N GLN A 74 3.71 8.32 4.97
CA GLN A 74 3.87 9.76 5.18
C GLN A 74 5.16 10.12 5.93
N ARG A 75 5.53 9.36 6.97
CA ARG A 75 6.75 9.57 7.76
C ARG A 75 8.01 9.36 6.91
N ASN A 76 7.99 8.34 6.05
CA ASN A 76 9.13 7.98 5.20
C ASN A 76 9.20 8.77 3.89
N LYS A 77 8.25 9.69 3.66
CA LYS A 77 8.18 10.56 2.47
C LYS A 77 8.14 9.77 1.15
N GLY A 78 7.53 8.58 1.17
CA GLY A 78 7.41 7.67 0.04
C GLY A 78 6.16 6.86 0.14
#